data_AF-A0A1L9GXG3-F1
#
_entry.id   AF-A0A1L9GXG3-F1
#
_cell.length_a   1.000
_cell.length_b   1.000
_cell.length_c   1.000
_cell.angle_alpha   90.00
_cell.angle_beta   90.00
_cell.angle_gamma   90.00
#
_symmetry.space_group_name_H-M   'P 1'
#
loop_
_entity.id
_entity.type
_entity.pdbx_description
1 polymer ?
#
loop_
_entity_poly.entity_id
_entity_poly.type
_entity_poly.pdbx_seq_one_letter_code
_entity_poly.pdbx_strand_id
1 'polypeptide(L)'
;NFRQAPRKVRLVASLIRGKSIEAAENQLANLPKKSSLSMRKLLASAVANAVNNQKADRNLLYIKEIRVDKGLVLKRFLPGSHGRAYPLRRASSHINIKLEIKDQKSKIKGNQETVSTKVEPSLGRKVAKKKDPKKTKTL
;
A
#
# COMPACT_ATOMS: atom_id res chain seq x y z
N ASN A 1 7.84 9.12 -19.41
CA ASN A 1 6.73 8.17 -19.67
C ASN A 1 7.13 6.76 -19.29
N PHE A 2 6.37 6.09 -18.41
CA PHE A 2 6.67 4.73 -17.98
C PHE A 2 6.06 3.72 -18.95
N ARG A 3 6.88 2.82 -19.52
CA ARG A 3 6.47 1.88 -20.57
C ARG A 3 5.77 0.64 -20.02
N GLN A 4 4.70 0.86 -19.26
CA GLN A 4 3.85 -0.20 -18.74
C GLN A 4 2.38 0.24 -18.73
N ALA A 5 1.49 -0.73 -18.91
CA ALA A 5 0.06 -0.49 -18.93
C ALA A 5 -0.44 0.10 -17.60
N PRO A 6 -1.26 1.18 -17.61
CA PRO A 6 -1.74 1.85 -16.40
C PRO A 6 -2.39 0.90 -15.39
N ARG A 7 -3.20 -0.06 -15.85
CA ARG A 7 -3.86 -1.06 -14.99
C ARG A 7 -2.87 -1.84 -14.11
N LYS A 8 -1.74 -2.26 -14.67
CA LYS A 8 -0.73 -3.06 -13.93
C LYS A 8 -0.03 -2.21 -12.86
N VAL A 9 0.19 -0.94 -13.14
CA VAL A 9 0.84 0.01 -12.21
C VAL A 9 -0.15 0.43 -11.11
N ARG A 10 -1.42 0.64 -11.45
CA ARG A 10 -2.49 0.97 -10.49
C ARG A 10 -2.63 -0.05 -9.37
N LEU A 11 -2.44 -1.34 -9.66
CA LEU A 11 -2.44 -2.40 -8.64
C LEU A 11 -1.37 -2.18 -7.56
N VAL A 12 -0.20 -1.67 -7.94
CA VAL A 12 0.86 -1.36 -6.98
C VAL A 12 0.59 -0.02 -6.29
N ALA A 13 0.15 0.99 -7.05
CA ALA A 13 -0.17 2.30 -6.50
C ALA A 13 -1.28 2.25 -5.44
N SER A 14 -2.31 1.42 -5.64
CA SER A 14 -3.39 1.25 -4.67
C SER A 14 -2.92 0.64 -3.34
N LEU A 15 -1.86 -0.18 -3.36
CA LEU A 15 -1.33 -0.81 -2.15
C LEU A 15 -0.60 0.18 -1.24
N ILE A 16 0.08 1.18 -1.81
CA ILE A 16 0.94 2.10 -1.06
C ILE A 16 0.28 3.46 -0.76
N ARG A 17 -0.88 3.73 -1.35
CA ARG A 17 -1.64 4.96 -1.12
C ARG A 17 -2.02 5.09 0.36
N GLY A 18 -1.80 6.27 0.94
CA GLY A 18 -2.14 6.57 2.34
C GLY A 18 -1.14 6.07 3.38
N LYS A 19 -0.04 5.42 2.98
CA LYS A 19 0.97 4.89 3.90
C LYS A 19 2.07 5.91 4.19
N SER A 20 2.77 5.69 5.31
CA SER A 20 4.04 6.37 5.60
C SER A 20 5.12 5.93 4.60
N ILE A 21 6.16 6.75 4.46
CA ILE A 21 7.27 6.47 3.54
C ILE A 21 7.95 5.13 3.84
N GLU A 22 8.27 4.87 5.10
CA GLU A 22 8.94 3.63 5.51
C GLU A 22 8.09 2.38 5.23
N ALA A 23 6.80 2.41 5.58
CA ALA A 23 5.89 1.31 5.30
C ALA A 23 5.74 1.06 3.79
N ALA A 24 5.69 2.13 2.99
CA ALA A 24 5.62 2.04 1.54
C ALA A 24 6.90 1.45 0.93
N GLU A 25 8.08 1.85 1.41
CA GLU A 25 9.38 1.32 0.95
C GLU A 25 9.50 -0.19 1.21
N ASN A 26 9.18 -0.62 2.43
CA ASN A 26 9.20 -2.03 2.81
C ASN A 26 8.25 -2.87 1.96
N GLN A 27 7.04 -2.34 1.72
CA GLN A 27 6.04 -3.04 0.92
C GLN A 27 6.42 -3.11 -0.55
N LEU A 28 7.08 -2.07 -1.10
CA LEU A 28 7.58 -2.09 -2.48
C LEU A 28 8.79 -3.03 -2.63
N ALA A 29 9.63 -3.17 -1.62
CA ALA A 29 10.78 -4.07 -1.66
C ALA A 29 10.36 -5.55 -1.78
N ASN A 30 9.29 -5.94 -1.08
CA ASN A 30 8.85 -7.34 -1.01
C ASN A 30 7.79 -7.72 -2.06
N LEU A 31 7.35 -6.77 -2.90
CA LEU A 31 6.27 -7.03 -3.85
C LEU A 31 6.79 -7.68 -5.16
N PRO A 32 6.28 -8.86 -5.55
CA PRO A 32 6.72 -9.59 -6.75
C PRO A 32 6.05 -9.05 -8.03
N LYS A 33 5.95 -7.73 -8.18
CA LYS A 33 5.39 -7.08 -9.38
C LYS A 33 6.47 -6.26 -10.05
N LYS A 34 6.62 -6.39 -11.38
CA LYS A 34 7.62 -5.62 -12.15
C LYS A 34 7.59 -4.10 -11.90
N SER A 35 6.42 -3.54 -11.60
CA SER A 35 6.26 -2.10 -11.32
C SER A 35 6.84 -1.66 -9.98
N SER A 36 7.12 -2.58 -9.05
CA SER A 36 7.61 -2.24 -7.70
C SER A 36 8.95 -1.51 -7.77
N LEU A 37 9.88 -1.99 -8.59
CA LEU A 37 11.20 -1.39 -8.75
C LEU A 37 11.13 0.07 -9.21
N SER A 38 10.29 0.34 -10.22
CA SER A 38 10.12 1.69 -10.75
C SER A 38 9.40 2.61 -9.76
N MET A 39 8.39 2.09 -9.04
CA MET A 39 7.70 2.85 -7.99
C MET A 39 8.62 3.17 -6.81
N ARG A 40 9.52 2.26 -6.43
CA ARG A 40 10.51 2.51 -5.37
C ARG A 40 11.46 3.64 -5.74
N LYS A 41 11.98 3.65 -6.97
CA LYS A 41 12.83 4.74 -7.48
C LYS A 41 12.07 6.08 -7.49
N LEU A 42 10.82 6.07 -7.92
CA LEU A 42 9.99 7.27 -7.94
C LEU A 42 9.72 7.81 -6.54
N LEU A 43 9.42 6.94 -5.57
CA LEU A 43 9.20 7.32 -4.18
C LEU A 43 10.48 7.91 -3.57
N ALA A 44 11.63 7.27 -3.77
CA ALA A 44 12.91 7.77 -3.28
C ALA A 44 13.25 9.16 -3.84
N SER A 45 13.00 9.38 -5.14
CA SER A 45 13.17 10.70 -5.77
C SER A 45 12.21 11.74 -5.21
N ALA A 46 10.94 11.39 -4.99
CA ALA A 46 9.95 12.30 -4.41
C ALA A 46 10.33 12.71 -2.97
N VAL A 47 10.81 11.76 -2.16
CA VAL A 47 11.30 12.04 -0.80
C VAL A 47 12.51 12.94 -0.83
N ALA A 48 13.49 12.68 -1.70
CA ALA A 48 14.67 13.53 -1.85
C ALA A 48 14.29 14.97 -2.23
N ASN A 49 13.33 15.14 -3.15
CA ASN A 49 12.82 16.46 -3.53
C ASN A 49 12.13 17.18 -2.36
N ALA A 50 11.35 16.45 -1.55
CA ALA A 50 10.68 17.03 -0.39
C ALA A 50 11.68 17.47 0.69
N VAL A 51 12.72 16.67 0.94
CA VAL A 51 13.77 17.00 1.93
C VAL A 51 14.61 18.19 1.46
N ASN A 52 15.11 18.14 0.23
CA ASN A 52 16.06 19.16 -0.24
C ASN A 52 15.40 20.50 -0.56
N ASN A 53 14.24 20.48 -1.22
CA ASN A 53 13.61 21.71 -1.70
C ASN A 53 12.58 22.28 -0.73
N GLN A 54 11.87 21.42 0.01
CA GLN A 54 10.79 21.84 0.93
C GLN A 54 11.19 21.73 2.40
N LYS A 55 12.42 21.29 2.71
CA LYS A 55 12.95 21.12 4.08
C LYS A 55 12.00 20.30 4.99
N ALA A 56 11.28 19.35 4.40
CA ALA A 56 10.33 18.53 5.12
C ALA A 56 11.04 17.36 5.81
N ASP A 57 10.63 17.03 7.04
CA ASP A 57 11.13 15.86 7.75
C ASP A 57 10.57 14.57 7.16
N ARG A 58 11.47 13.62 6.85
CA ARG A 58 11.13 12.33 6.22
C ARG A 58 10.07 11.55 7.02
N ASN A 59 10.13 11.62 8.35
CA ASN A 59 9.25 10.86 9.25
C ASN A 59 7.82 11.40 9.30
N LEU A 60 7.62 12.67 8.98
CA LEU A 60 6.31 13.32 8.97
C LEU A 60 5.61 13.22 7.61
N LEU A 61 6.33 12.78 6.58
CA LEU A 61 5.79 12.63 5.23
C LEU A 61 4.95 11.35 5.10
N TYR A 62 3.85 11.50 4.38
CA TYR A 62 3.03 10.38 3.96
C TYR A 62 2.55 10.55 2.53
N ILE A 63 2.15 9.44 1.91
CA ILE A 63 1.66 9.45 0.54
C ILE A 63 0.17 9.83 0.54
N LYS A 64 -0.13 11.09 0.25
CA LYS A 64 -1.51 11.59 0.14
C LYS A 64 -2.21 10.97 -1.06
N GLU A 65 -1.60 11.07 -2.23
CA GLU A 65 -2.22 10.65 -3.48
C GLU A 65 -1.21 10.06 -4.46
N ILE A 66 -1.66 9.03 -5.18
CA ILE A 66 -0.95 8.50 -6.35
C ILE A 66 -1.95 8.38 -7.49
N ARG A 67 -1.67 9.12 -8.57
CA ARG A 67 -2.39 9.04 -9.84
C ARG A 67 -1.55 8.33 -10.88
N VAL A 68 -2.21 7.48 -11.64
CA VAL A 68 -1.61 6.76 -12.76
C VAL A 68 -2.49 6.95 -13.97
N ASP A 69 -2.04 7.82 -14.86
CA ASP A 69 -2.78 8.24 -16.03
C ASP A 69 -2.32 7.48 -17.27
N LYS A 70 -3.19 7.41 -18.25
CA LYS A 70 -2.91 6.74 -19.52
C LYS A 70 -2.01 7.65 -20.36
N GLY A 71 -0.89 7.12 -20.82
CA GLY A 71 -0.01 7.81 -21.77
C GLY A 71 -0.25 7.36 -23.20
N LEU A 72 0.71 7.68 -24.07
CA LEU A 72 0.69 7.26 -25.47
C LEU A 72 0.55 5.73 -25.61
N VAL A 73 -0.32 5.31 -26.53
CA VAL A 73 -0.53 3.91 -26.88
C VAL A 73 -0.03 3.67 -28.29
N LEU A 74 1.05 2.90 -28.41
CA LEU A 74 1.58 2.53 -29.72
C LEU A 74 0.74 1.40 -30.31
N LYS A 75 0.27 1.61 -31.54
CA LYS A 75 -0.44 0.59 -32.34
C LYS A 75 0.61 -0.30 -33.03
N ARG A 76 0.47 -1.61 -32.90
CA ARG A 76 1.25 -2.65 -33.58
C ARG A 76 0.28 -3.71 -34.09
N PHE A 77 0.72 -4.55 -35.02
CA PHE A 77 -0.07 -5.67 -35.51
C PHE A 77 0.70 -6.97 -35.26
N LEU A 78 -0.03 -8.03 -34.96
CA LEU A 78 0.49 -9.37 -34.90
C LEU A 78 -0.12 -10.16 -36.07
N PRO A 79 0.69 -10.90 -36.86
CA PRO A 79 0.14 -11.76 -37.91
C PRO A 79 -0.76 -12.83 -37.28
N GLY A 80 -1.91 -13.07 -37.91
CA GLY A 80 -2.89 -14.07 -37.53
C GLY A 80 -3.19 -15.05 -38.67
N SER A 81 -3.97 -16.08 -38.37
CA SER A 81 -4.38 -17.10 -39.36
C SER A 81 -5.14 -16.50 -40.54
N HIS A 82 -5.03 -17.09 -41.73
CA HIS A 82 -5.78 -16.69 -42.93
C HIS A 82 -5.56 -15.22 -43.33
N GLY A 83 -4.33 -14.71 -43.24
CA GLY A 83 -4.00 -13.32 -43.62
C GLY A 83 -4.57 -12.23 -42.70
N ARG A 84 -5.11 -12.58 -41.54
CA ARG A 84 -5.68 -11.62 -40.58
C ARG A 84 -4.59 -10.88 -39.81
N ALA A 85 -4.86 -9.63 -39.43
CA ALA A 85 -3.97 -8.83 -38.59
C ALA A 85 -4.63 -8.47 -37.25
N TYR A 86 -4.08 -8.97 -36.14
CA TYR A 86 -4.61 -8.65 -34.81
C TYR A 86 -3.97 -7.37 -34.24
N PRO A 87 -4.76 -6.42 -33.71
CA PRO A 87 -4.22 -5.18 -33.16
C PRO A 87 -3.58 -5.44 -31.79
N LEU A 88 -2.29 -5.10 -31.66
CA LEU A 88 -1.53 -5.12 -30.42
C LEU A 88 -1.27 -3.70 -29.93
N ARG A 89 -1.73 -3.39 -28.71
CA ARG A 89 -1.56 -2.06 -28.09
C ARG A 89 -0.43 -2.08 -27.06
N ARG A 90 0.66 -1.35 -27.31
CA ARG A 90 1.74 -1.13 -26.33
C ARG A 90 1.49 0.18 -25.59
N ALA A 91 0.82 0.09 -24.45
CA ALA A 91 0.43 1.24 -23.63
C ALA A 91 1.57 1.71 -22.71
N SER A 92 1.68 3.03 -22.56
CA SER A 92 2.51 3.70 -21.56
C SER A 92 1.63 4.38 -20.49
N SER A 93 2.25 4.83 -19.41
CA SER A 93 1.61 5.53 -18.30
C SER A 93 2.41 6.74 -17.83
N HIS A 94 1.69 7.69 -17.24
CA HIS A 94 2.24 8.80 -16.46
C HIS A 94 1.91 8.53 -14.99
N ILE A 95 2.89 8.72 -14.11
CA ILE A 95 2.74 8.44 -12.68
C ILE A 95 3.00 9.74 -11.93
N ASN A 96 2.02 10.17 -11.14
CA ASN A 96 2.11 11.36 -10.32
C ASN A 96 1.95 10.94 -8.85
N ILE A 97 2.91 11.33 -8.01
CA ILE A 97 2.90 11.10 -6.56
C ILE A 97 2.83 12.46 -5.87
N LYS A 98 1.89 12.58 -4.93
CA LYS A 98 1.77 13.74 -4.04
C LYS A 98 2.06 13.31 -2.61
N LEU A 99 3.11 13.88 -2.04
CA LEU A 99 3.45 13.75 -0.63
C LEU A 99 2.88 14.93 0.14
N GLU A 100 2.50 14.70 1.39
CA GLU A 100 2.04 15.75 2.30
C GLU A 100 2.64 15.51 3.69
N ILE A 101 2.75 16.57 4.47
CA ILE A 101 3.20 16.53 5.86
C ILE A 101 1.98 16.24 6.71
N LYS A 102 2.10 15.29 7.65
CA LYS A 102 1.03 14.98 8.58
C LYS A 102 0.98 16.04 9.69
N ASP A 103 0.04 16.97 9.61
CA ASP A 103 -0.17 17.96 10.67
C ASP A 103 -0.64 17.29 11.96
N GLN A 104 0.11 17.49 13.05
CA GLN A 104 -0.25 16.93 14.36
C GLN A 104 -1.42 17.65 15.05
N LYS A 105 -1.92 18.76 14.49
CA LYS A 105 -2.93 19.63 15.12
C LYS A 105 -4.35 19.04 15.19
N SER A 106 -4.66 17.96 14.48
CA SER A 106 -6.03 17.40 14.42
C SER A 106 -6.38 16.41 15.53
N LYS A 107 -5.43 16.01 16.40
CA LYS A 107 -5.68 15.03 17.47
C LYS A 107 -6.17 15.61 18.82
N ILE A 108 -6.22 16.94 18.97
CA ILE A 108 -6.53 17.57 20.27
C ILE A 108 -8.05 17.77 20.49
N LYS A 109 -8.92 17.62 19.48
CA LYS A 109 -10.37 17.96 19.57
C LYS A 109 -11.34 16.82 19.90
N GLY A 110 -10.90 15.70 20.46
CA GLY A 110 -11.77 14.51 20.57
C GLY A 110 -11.60 13.64 21.81
N ASN A 111 -11.21 14.20 22.96
CA ASN A 111 -11.25 13.44 24.20
C ASN A 111 -11.43 14.33 25.44
N GLN A 112 -12.53 15.07 25.51
CA GLN A 112 -13.08 15.57 26.78
C GLN A 112 -14.62 15.49 26.71
N GLU A 113 -15.18 14.68 27.62
CA GLU A 113 -16.61 14.42 28.01
C GLU A 113 -16.95 12.92 27.97
N THR A 114 -17.47 12.22 29.00
CA THR A 114 -17.44 12.31 30.48
C THR A 114 -18.09 11.01 31.03
N VAL A 115 -17.41 10.35 31.98
CA VAL A 115 -17.87 9.87 33.31
C VAL A 115 -19.16 9.00 33.46
N SER A 116 -18.95 7.76 33.97
CA SER A 116 -19.76 6.94 34.91
C SER A 116 -21.24 6.54 34.62
N THR A 117 -21.53 5.24 34.47
CA THR A 117 -22.04 4.27 35.50
C THR A 117 -22.96 3.18 34.90
N LYS A 118 -22.79 1.93 35.39
CA LYS A 118 -23.71 0.76 35.45
C LYS A 118 -23.50 -0.43 34.47
N VAL A 119 -22.76 -1.45 34.96
CA VAL A 119 -23.17 -2.88 35.21
C VAL A 119 -23.77 -3.66 34.01
N GLU A 120 -23.17 -4.73 33.43
CA GLU A 120 -22.88 -6.11 33.93
C GLU A 120 -21.75 -6.81 33.10
N PRO A 121 -21.08 -7.86 33.61
CA PRO A 121 -19.91 -8.51 32.99
C PRO A 121 -20.24 -9.81 32.22
N SER A 122 -19.55 -10.07 31.09
CA SER A 122 -19.58 -11.40 30.44
C SER A 122 -18.21 -12.07 30.37
N LEU A 123 -18.08 -13.08 31.23
CA LEU A 123 -17.39 -14.37 31.08
C LEU A 123 -15.95 -14.39 30.55
N GLY A 124 -15.02 -14.48 31.50
CA GLY A 124 -13.62 -14.85 31.27
C GLY A 124 -13.44 -16.28 30.74
N ARG A 125 -12.65 -16.43 29.68
CA ARG A 125 -12.20 -17.72 29.14
C ARG A 125 -11.05 -18.24 30.01
N LYS A 126 -11.32 -19.16 30.94
CA LYS A 126 -10.27 -19.93 31.63
C LYS A 126 -9.59 -20.88 30.64
N VAL A 127 -8.28 -20.71 30.49
CA VAL A 127 -7.39 -21.69 29.85
C VAL A 127 -7.32 -22.93 30.75
N ALA A 128 -7.80 -24.07 30.26
CA ALA A 128 -7.71 -25.35 30.94
C ALA A 128 -6.26 -25.87 30.93
N LYS A 129 -5.68 -26.07 32.12
CA LYS A 129 -4.44 -26.82 32.31
C LYS A 129 -4.68 -28.31 32.03
N LYS A 130 -3.85 -28.92 31.17
CA LYS A 130 -3.70 -30.37 31.05
C LYS A 130 -3.32 -30.98 32.42
N LYS A 131 -3.98 -32.07 32.81
CA LYS A 131 -3.51 -33.04 33.80
C LYS A 131 -3.57 -34.43 33.15
N ASP A 132 -2.44 -35.12 33.15
CA ASP A 132 -2.23 -36.44 32.55
C ASP A 132 -3.01 -37.54 33.30
N PRO A 133 -3.52 -38.59 32.61
CA PRO A 133 -4.17 -39.71 33.30
C PRO A 133 -3.13 -40.72 33.83
N LYS A 134 -3.05 -40.88 35.15
CA LYS A 134 -2.36 -42.00 35.80
C LYS A 134 -3.37 -43.14 36.09
N LYS A 135 -3.13 -44.28 35.42
CA LYS A 135 -3.40 -45.69 35.78
C LYS A 135 -4.74 -46.06 36.45
N THR A 136 -5.52 -46.88 35.74
CA THR A 136 -6.39 -47.90 36.35
C THR A 136 -5.91 -49.29 35.92
N LYS A 137 -5.56 -50.12 36.93
CA LYS A 137 -5.44 -51.58 36.82
C LYS A 137 -6.85 -52.16 36.78
N THR A 138 -7.12 -53.10 35.89
CA THR A 138 -8.28 -53.99 35.99
C THR A 138 -7.80 -55.42 35.75
N LEU A 139 -8.45 -56.35 36.47
CA LEU A 139 -8.08 -57.73 36.80
C LEU A 139 -7.70 -58.62 35.62
#